data_AF-A0A117NH30-F1
#
_entry.id   AF-A0A117NH30-F1
#
_cell.length_a   1.000
_cell.length_b   1.000
_cell.length_c   1.000
_cell.angle_alpha   90.00
_cell.angle_beta   90.00
_cell.angle_gamma   90.00
#
_symmetry.space_group_name_H-M   'P 1'
#
loop_
_entity.id
_entity.type
_entity.pdbx_description
1 polymer ?
#
loop_
_entity_poly.entity_id
_entity_poly.type
_entity_poly.pdbx_seq_one_letter_code
_entity_poly.pdbx_strand_id
1 'polypeptide(L)'
;MNRYKGTEDPEEHIWFCQTRWTEKGFPRQEWVHRFIQTQDSVPRSWYVQEETRRQTGDWELVSRQFCATFRFASEDPALTGILQQIKQFLFNGAEP
;
A
#
# COMPACT_ATOMS: atom_id res chain seq x y z
N MET A 1 3.63 10.96 -9.99
CA MET A 1 3.57 9.51 -9.68
C MET A 1 2.21 9.29 -9.05
N ASN A 2 1.41 8.34 -9.53
CA ASN A 2 0.08 8.11 -8.96
C ASN A 2 0.28 7.62 -7.52
N ARG A 3 -0.38 8.31 -6.58
CA ARG A 3 -0.35 7.93 -5.16
C ARG A 3 -1.45 6.92 -4.91
N TYR A 4 -1.18 5.94 -4.06
CA TYR A 4 -2.13 4.92 -3.63
C TYR A 4 -3.23 5.56 -2.80
N LYS A 5 -4.45 5.55 -3.32
CA LYS A 5 -5.63 6.15 -2.67
C LYS A 5 -6.48 5.14 -1.90
N GLY A 6 -6.01 3.90 -1.80
CA GLY A 6 -6.78 2.80 -1.24
C GLY A 6 -7.77 2.20 -2.21
N THR A 7 -8.24 2.87 -3.26
CA THR A 7 -9.27 2.34 -4.15
C THR A 7 -8.77 1.21 -5.05
N GLU A 8 -7.52 1.25 -5.47
CA GLU A 8 -6.88 0.24 -6.33
C GLU A 8 -6.44 -1.01 -5.54
N ASP A 9 -6.21 -2.11 -6.26
CA ASP A 9 -5.63 -3.31 -5.68
C ASP A 9 -4.18 -3.02 -5.23
N PRO A 10 -3.78 -3.35 -3.99
CA PRO A 10 -2.43 -3.08 -3.52
C PRO A 10 -1.35 -3.84 -4.31
N GLU A 11 -1.64 -5.02 -4.84
CA GLU A 11 -0.72 -5.79 -5.69
C GLU A 11 -0.49 -5.09 -7.03
N GLU A 12 -1.55 -4.53 -7.63
CA GLU A 12 -1.44 -3.71 -8.84
C GLU A 12 -0.59 -2.46 -8.61
N HIS A 13 -0.76 -1.78 -7.47
CA HIS A 13 0.05 -0.61 -7.12
C HIS A 13 1.53 -0.97 -6.92
N ILE A 14 1.81 -2.09 -6.24
CA ILE A 14 3.17 -2.59 -6.06
C ILE A 14 3.79 -2.89 -7.42
N TRP A 15 3.08 -3.62 -8.28
CA TRP A 15 3.54 -3.94 -9.62
C TRP A 15 3.85 -2.68 -10.44
N PHE A 16 2.95 -1.69 -10.41
CA PHE A 16 3.16 -0.40 -11.08
C PHE A 16 4.41 0.34 -10.58
N CYS A 17 4.63 0.36 -9.26
CA CYS A 17 5.82 0.99 -8.68
C CYS A 17 7.11 0.29 -9.13
N GLN A 18 7.14 -1.04 -9.07
CA GLN A 18 8.30 -1.85 -9.46
C GLN A 18 8.64 -1.67 -10.94
N THR A 19 7.64 -1.76 -11.82
CA THR A 19 7.81 -1.56 -13.26
C THR A 19 8.40 -0.18 -13.54
N ARG A 20 7.80 0.88 -12.98
CA ARG A 20 8.26 2.25 -13.18
C ARG A 20 9.67 2.51 -12.64
N TRP A 21 10.03 1.91 -11.51
CA TRP A 21 11.37 2.09 -10.95
C TRP A 21 12.43 1.30 -11.71
N THR A 22 12.07 0.14 -12.24
CA THR A 22 12.92 -0.66 -13.12
C THR A 22 13.20 0.09 -14.43
N GLU A 23 12.17 0.64 -15.09
CA GLU A 23 12.31 1.46 -16.30
C GLU A 23 13.20 2.69 -16.10
N LYS A 24 13.20 3.25 -14.89
CA LYS A 24 14.03 4.40 -14.50
C LYS A 24 15.43 4.02 -14.04
N GLY A 25 15.76 2.73 -13.96
CA GLY A 25 17.06 2.25 -13.51
C GLY A 25 17.33 2.48 -12.02
N PHE A 26 16.31 2.60 -11.18
CA PHE A 26 16.53 2.76 -9.74
C PHE A 26 16.95 1.44 -9.09
N PRO A 27 18.00 1.44 -8.26
CA PRO A 27 18.45 0.23 -7.58
C PRO A 27 17.40 -0.19 -6.53
N ARG A 28 17.21 -1.51 -6.38
CA ARG A 28 16.19 -2.10 -5.50
C ARG A 28 16.29 -1.62 -4.04
N GLN A 29 17.50 -1.36 -3.55
CA GLN A 29 17.76 -0.84 -2.20
C GLN A 29 17.11 0.53 -1.93
N GLU A 30 16.81 1.31 -2.96
CA GLU A 30 16.15 2.62 -2.81
C GLU A 30 14.63 2.53 -2.85
N TRP A 31 14.06 1.39 -3.25
CA TRP A 31 12.62 1.26 -3.52
C TRP A 31 11.78 1.51 -2.28
N VAL A 32 12.24 1.04 -1.12
CA VAL A 32 11.63 1.32 0.19
C VAL A 32 11.47 2.82 0.40
N HIS A 33 12.55 3.61 0.26
CA HIS A 33 12.55 5.05 0.49
C HIS A 33 11.73 5.81 -0.56
N ARG A 34 11.59 5.23 -1.76
CA ARG A 34 10.74 5.78 -2.82
C ARG A 34 9.27 5.45 -2.59
N PHE A 35 8.96 4.34 -1.95
CA PHE A 35 7.59 3.85 -1.76
C PHE A 35 6.74 4.79 -0.93
N ILE A 36 7.27 5.38 0.13
CA ILE A 36 6.53 6.37 0.96
C ILE A 36 6.01 7.57 0.14
N GLN A 37 6.67 7.90 -0.99
CA GLN A 37 6.26 8.99 -1.88
C GLN A 37 5.10 8.60 -2.80
N THR A 38 4.79 7.31 -2.88
CA THR A 38 3.70 6.74 -3.67
C THR A 38 2.45 6.48 -2.83
N GLN A 39 2.46 6.85 -1.55
CA GLN A 39 1.34 6.65 -0.63
C GLN A 39 0.59 7.95 -0.38
N ASP A 40 -0.74 7.86 -0.22
CA ASP A 40 -1.56 8.95 0.33
C ASP A 40 -1.65 8.86 1.87
N SER A 41 -2.52 9.64 2.51
CA SER A 41 -2.61 9.83 3.97
C SER A 41 -2.53 8.52 4.80
N VAL A 42 -3.53 7.64 4.69
CA VAL A 42 -3.64 6.41 5.51
C VAL A 42 -2.49 5.43 5.28
N PRO A 43 -2.14 5.05 4.05
CA PRO A 43 -1.02 4.15 3.80
C PRO A 43 0.33 4.76 4.16
N ARG A 44 0.48 6.10 4.07
CA ARG A 44 1.68 6.79 4.54
C ARG A 44 1.79 6.73 6.06
N SER A 45 0.69 6.93 6.79
CA SER A 45 0.68 6.77 8.25
C SER A 45 1.04 5.36 8.67
N TRP A 46 0.50 4.33 7.99
CA TRP A 46 0.92 2.94 8.18
C TRP A 46 2.42 2.75 7.95
N TYR A 47 2.96 3.27 6.84
CA TYR A 47 4.38 3.14 6.52
C TYR A 47 5.29 3.72 7.62
N VAL A 48 4.95 4.90 8.15
CA VAL A 48 5.73 5.55 9.24
C VAL A 48 5.71 4.71 10.53
N GLN A 49 4.58 4.04 10.81
CA GLN A 49 4.50 3.11 11.94
C GLN A 49 5.39 1.88 11.73
N GLU A 50 5.40 1.32 10.52
CA GLU A 50 6.27 0.19 10.19
C GLU A 50 7.76 0.57 10.20
N GLU A 51 8.10 1.80 9.79
CA GLU A 51 9.46 2.33 9.91
C GLU A 51 9.90 2.44 11.37
N THR A 52 9.01 2.90 12.26
CA THR A 52 9.26 2.94 13.71
C THR A 52 9.51 1.54 14.28
N ARG A 53 8.87 0.51 13.72
CA ARG A 53 9.06 -0.91 14.08
C ARG A 53 10.26 -1.56 13.40
N ARG A 54 11.02 -0.82 12.59
CA ARG A 54 12.12 -1.32 11.75
C ARG A 54 11.69 -2.41 10.75
N GLN A 55 10.43 -2.38 10.32
CA GLN A 55 9.88 -3.31 9.33
C GLN A 55 9.99 -2.79 7.89
N THR A 56 10.64 -1.64 7.69
CA THR A 56 10.93 -1.07 6.37
C THR A 56 12.36 -1.34 5.88
N GLY A 57 13.09 -2.27 6.49
CA GLY A 57 14.49 -2.54 6.10
C GLY A 57 14.69 -3.24 4.74
N ASP A 58 13.64 -3.86 4.23
CA ASP A 58 13.69 -4.67 3.01
C ASP A 58 12.41 -4.49 2.17
N TRP A 59 12.57 -4.44 0.85
CA TRP A 59 11.46 -4.22 -0.07
C TRP A 59 10.47 -5.39 -0.13
N GLU A 60 10.95 -6.64 -0.03
CA GLU A 60 10.07 -7.81 -0.07
C GLU A 60 9.19 -7.85 1.18
N LEU A 61 9.76 -7.51 2.33
CA LEU A 61 9.00 -7.36 3.56
C LEU A 61 7.92 -6.28 3.44
N VAL A 62 8.30 -5.07 3.01
CA VAL A 62 7.37 -3.93 2.88
C VAL A 62 6.25 -4.23 1.90
N SER A 63 6.58 -4.76 0.72
CA SER A 63 5.58 -5.05 -0.31
C SER A 63 4.59 -6.13 0.13
N ARG A 64 5.06 -7.20 0.78
CA ARG A 64 4.19 -8.23 1.35
C ARG A 64 3.27 -7.69 2.45
N GLN A 65 3.80 -6.90 3.37
CA GLN A 65 3.01 -6.34 4.47
C GLN A 65 2.00 -5.31 3.98
N PHE A 66 2.38 -4.51 2.99
CA PHE A 66 1.47 -3.58 2.33
C PHE A 66 0.27 -4.31 1.71
N CYS A 67 0.53 -5.34 0.92
CA CYS A 67 -0.55 -6.16 0.34
C CYS A 67 -1.39 -6.84 1.43
N ALA A 68 -0.77 -7.41 2.46
CA ALA A 68 -1.51 -8.04 3.55
C ALA A 68 -2.41 -7.06 4.32
N THR A 69 -1.97 -5.81 4.48
CA THR A 69 -2.70 -4.78 5.23
C THR A 69 -3.84 -4.18 4.40
N PHE A 70 -3.62 -3.96 3.10
CA PHE A 70 -4.54 -3.21 2.25
C PHE A 70 -5.32 -4.07 1.24
N ARG A 71 -5.18 -5.40 1.29
CA ARG A 71 -5.98 -6.32 0.48
C ARG A 71 -7.32 -6.59 1.15
N PHE A 72 -8.32 -5.78 0.82
CA PHE A 72 -9.71 -5.93 1.25
C PHE A 72 -10.48 -6.88 0.31
N ALA A 73 -10.05 -8.14 0.24
CA ALA A 73 -10.67 -9.17 -0.59
C ALA A 73 -10.88 -10.48 0.19
N SER A 74 -11.98 -11.18 -0.10
CA SER A 74 -12.30 -12.50 0.45
C SER A 74 -12.94 -13.37 -0.63
N GLU A 75 -12.82 -14.69 -0.51
CA GLU A 75 -13.54 -15.64 -1.37
C GLU A 75 -15.03 -15.73 -1.00
N ASP A 76 -15.39 -15.32 0.22
CA ASP A 76 -16.77 -15.24 0.68
C ASP A 76 -17.39 -13.89 0.25
N PRO A 77 -18.48 -13.91 -0.54
CA PRO A 77 -19.17 -12.68 -0.98
C PRO A 77 -19.70 -11.82 0.18
N ALA A 78 -20.14 -12.44 1.29
CA ALA A 78 -20.66 -11.72 2.44
C ALA A 78 -19.54 -10.97 3.18
N LEU A 79 -18.39 -11.62 3.36
CA LEU A 79 -17.20 -10.97 3.93
C LEU A 79 -16.65 -9.89 2.99
N THR A 80 -16.72 -10.10 1.68
CA THR A 80 -16.29 -9.11 0.68
C THR A 80 -17.07 -7.80 0.83
N GLY A 81 -18.39 -7.85 1.00
CA GLY A 81 -19.21 -6.67 1.24
C GLY A 81 -18.77 -5.89 2.49
N ILE A 82 -18.51 -6.59 3.59
CA ILE A 82 -18.03 -5.98 4.85
C ILE A 82 -16.64 -5.35 4.67
N LEU A 83 -15.72 -6.07 4.02
CA LEU A 83 -14.36 -5.58 3.76
C LEU A 83 -14.37 -4.31 2.90
N GLN A 84 -15.26 -4.21 1.91
CA GLN A 84 -15.42 -3.00 1.11
C GLN A 84 -15.98 -1.83 1.93
N GLN A 85 -16.89 -2.08 2.87
CA GLN A 85 -17.39 -1.02 3.78
C GLN A 85 -16.27 -0.53 4.71
N ILE A 86 -15.46 -1.43 5.28
CA ILE A 86 -14.31 -1.06 6.11
C ILE A 86 -13.32 -0.23 5.29
N LYS A 87 -13.04 -0.66 4.04
CA LYS A 87 -12.17 0.07 3.10
C LYS A 87 -12.69 1.49 2.87
N GLN A 88 -13.98 1.65 2.56
CA GLN A 88 -14.58 2.98 2.38
C GLN A 88 -14.47 3.84 3.63
N PHE A 89 -14.71 3.27 4.81
CA PHE A 89 -14.56 4.00 6.07
C PHE A 89 -13.11 4.46 6.30
N LEU A 90 -12.13 3.57 6.07
CA LEU A 90 -10.71 3.90 6.26
C LEU A 90 -10.22 4.98 5.30
N PHE A 91 -10.65 4.96 4.04
CA PHE A 91 -10.12 5.85 3.00
C PHE A 91 -10.97 7.09 2.71
N ASN A 92 -12.28 7.05 3.01
CA ASN A 92 -13.22 8.15 2.74
C ASN A 92 -13.92 8.68 4.00
N GLY A 93 -13.81 8.01 5.16
CA GLY A 93 -14.49 8.37 6.40
C GLY A 93 -13.92 9.58 7.14
N ALA A 94 -13.10 10.40 6.47
CA ALA A 94 -12.62 11.67 6.98
C ALA A 94 -13.32 12.84 6.28
N GLU A 95 -14.64 12.94 6.45
CA GLU A 95 -15.32 14.24 6.37
C GLU A 95 -15.99 14.53 7.73
N PRO A 96 -15.75 15.71 8.33
CA PRO A 96 -16.48 16.17 9.51
C PRO A 96 -17.95 16.47 9.22
#